data_AF-F6HBN5-F1
#
_entry.id   AF-F6HBN5-F1
#
_cell.length_a   1.000
_cell.length_b   1.000
_cell.length_c   1.000
_cell.angle_alpha   90.00
_cell.angle_beta   90.00
_cell.angle_gamma   90.00
#
_symmetry.space_group_name_H-M   'P 1'
#
loop_
_entity.id
_entity.type
_entity.pdbx_description
1 polymer ?
#
loop_
_entity_poly.entity_id
_entity_poly.type
_entity_poly.pdbx_seq_one_letter_code
_entity_poly.pdbx_strand_id
1 'polypeptide(L)' 'MKLLIKKRVTKGPLNDKNIVTEILPAKRFYRTEEYHQQYLENGGGKGLCQFAEKGCTDPIRCYG' A
#
# COMPACT_ATOMS: atom_id res chain seq x y z
N MET A 1 3.73 -4.92 -31.33
CA MET A 1 2.61 -4.74 -30.37
C MET A 1 2.67 -3.34 -29.78
N LYS A 2 1.81 -2.41 -30.21
CA LYS A 2 1.68 -1.09 -29.57
C LYS A 2 0.88 -1.25 -28.29
N LEU A 3 1.51 -1.00 -27.14
CA LEU A 3 0.86 -1.01 -25.84
C LEU A 3 -0.13 0.17 -25.78
N LEU A 4 -1.42 -0.11 -25.93
CA LEU A 4 -2.51 0.85 -25.78
C LEU A 4 -2.74 1.16 -24.29
N ILE A 5 -1.82 1.90 -23.66
CA ILE A 5 -2.13 2.55 -22.37
C ILE A 5 -2.84 3.87 -22.69
N LYS A 6 -4.13 3.80 -23.04
CA LYS A 6 -5.00 4.99 -23.08
C LYS A 6 -6.32 4.71 -22.38
N LYS A 7 -6.32 4.94 -21.07
CA LYS A 7 -7.36 5.71 -20.40
C LYS A 7 -6.75 6.36 -19.15
N ARG A 8 -6.45 7.65 -19.27
CA ARG A 8 -6.05 8.50 -18.15
C ARG A 8 -7.32 8.78 -17.37
N VAL A 9 -7.56 8.08 -16.26
CA VAL A 9 -8.61 8.46 -15.32
C VAL A 9 -8.09 9.69 -14.58
N THR A 10 -8.51 10.87 -15.02
CA THR A 10 -7.99 12.16 -14.50
C THR A 10 -8.72 12.61 -13.24
N LYS A 11 -9.92 12.07 -12.97
CA LYS A 11 -10.71 12.29 -11.75
C LYS A 11 -11.24 10.96 -11.21
N GLY A 12 -11.05 10.71 -9.92
CA GLY A 12 -11.56 9.51 -9.26
C GLY A 12 -13.06 9.64 -8.96
N PRO A 13 -13.84 8.55 -8.95
CA PRO A 13 -15.27 8.59 -8.62
C PRO A 13 -15.56 8.96 -7.15
N LEU A 14 -14.54 8.96 -6.29
CA LEU A 14 -14.65 9.14 -4.86
C LEU A 14 -14.12 10.51 -4.38
N ASN A 15 -13.44 11.27 -5.26
CA ASN A 15 -12.78 12.52 -4.87
C ASN A 15 -12.56 13.41 -6.09
N ASP A 16 -12.86 14.70 -5.94
CA ASP A 16 -12.70 15.71 -6.99
C ASP A 16 -11.23 16.05 -7.31
N LYS A 17 -10.30 15.54 -6.49
CA LYS A 17 -8.86 15.71 -6.67
C LYS A 17 -8.33 14.86 -7.82
N ASN A 18 -7.33 15.40 -8.52
CA ASN A 18 -6.65 14.68 -9.59
C ASN A 18 -5.85 13.49 -9.05
N ILE A 19 -5.87 12.36 -9.77
CA ILE A 19 -5.06 11.19 -9.45
C ILE A 19 -3.62 11.44 -9.92
N VAL A 20 -2.67 11.44 -8.98
CA VAL A 20 -1.23 11.67 -9.23
C VAL A 20 -0.38 10.39 -9.20
N THR A 21 -1.01 9.22 -9.03
CA THR A 21 -0.34 7.93 -8.95
C THR A 21 0.38 7.58 -10.26
N GLU A 22 1.66 7.25 -10.15
CA GLU A 22 2.48 6.85 -11.30
C GLU A 22 2.20 5.41 -11.72
N ILE A 23 2.17 5.15 -13.03
CA ILE A 23 2.07 3.81 -13.62
C ILE A 23 3.35 3.57 -14.42
N LEU A 24 4.32 2.94 -13.78
CA LEU A 24 5.64 2.64 -14.36
C LEU A 24 5.88 1.12 -14.40
N PRO A 25 6.74 0.62 -15.30
CA PRO A 25 7.22 -0.76 -15.24
C PRO A 25 7.92 -1.06 -13.91
N ALA A 26 7.75 -2.29 -13.41
CA ALA A 26 8.43 -2.74 -12.20
C ALA A 26 9.97 -2.68 -12.36
N LYS A 27 10.66 -2.25 -11.31
CA LYS A 27 12.13 -2.18 -11.22
C LYS A 27 12.65 -3.22 -10.23
N ARG A 28 13.97 -3.32 -10.10
CA ARG A 28 14.61 -4.14 -9.06
C ARG A 28 14.10 -3.72 -7.68
N PHE A 29 13.56 -4.69 -6.94
CA PHE A 29 13.10 -4.51 -5.57
C PHE A 29 14.25 -4.85 -4.60
N TYR A 30 14.54 -3.94 -3.67
CA TYR A 30 15.51 -4.16 -2.59
C TYR A 30 14.72 -4.48 -1.32
N ARG A 31 14.86 -5.71 -0.82
CA ARG A 31 14.21 -6.13 0.43
C ARG A 31 14.74 -5.27 1.57
N THR A 32 13.84 -4.74 2.39
CA THR A 32 14.19 -3.99 3.60
C THR A 32 14.64 -4.93 4.73
N GLU A 33 15.27 -4.36 5.76
CA GLU A 33 15.76 -5.08 6.94
C GLU A 33 14.66 -5.88 7.65
N GLU A 34 15.03 -6.94 8.36
CA GLU A 34 14.06 -7.91 8.90
C GLU A 34 13.11 -7.28 9.93
N TYR A 35 13.57 -6.29 10.71
CA TYR A 35 12.72 -5.61 11.69
C TYR A 35 11.60 -4.76 11.06
N HIS A 36 11.70 -4.40 9.77
CA HIS A 36 10.62 -3.73 9.05
C HIS A 36 9.54 -4.69 8.57
N GLN A 37 9.87 -5.98 8.45
CA GLN A 37 8.91 -6.99 8.00
C GLN A 37 7.89 -7.23 9.12
N GLN A 38 6.61 -7.25 8.76
CA GLN A 38 5.52 -7.57 9.69
C GLN A 38 5.51 -6.69 10.95
N TYR A 39 6.02 -5.46 10.86
CA TYR A 39 6.21 -4.57 12.01
C TYR A 39 4.95 -4.38 12.87
N LEU A 40 3.78 -4.22 12.24
CA LEU A 40 2.50 -4.04 12.95
C LEU A 40 1.96 -5.35 13.53
N GLU A 41 2.21 -6.49 12.87
CA GLU A 41 1.89 -7.82 13.41
C GLU A 41 2.73 -8.11 14.65
N ASN A 42 3.99 -7.65 14.66
CA ASN A 42 4.95 -7.80 15.74
C ASN A 42 4.79 -6.77 16.87
N GLY A 43 3.75 -5.93 16.85
CA GLY A 43 3.41 -5.00 17.95
C GLY A 43 3.66 -3.52 17.67
N GLY A 44 4.33 -3.17 16.57
CA GLY A 44 4.64 -1.79 16.22
C GLY A 44 5.38 -1.02 17.34
N GLY A 45 5.20 0.30 17.39
CA GLY A 45 5.88 1.16 18.35
C GLY A 45 5.29 1.11 19.76
N LYS A 46 4.09 0.55 19.93
CA LYS A 46 3.36 0.48 21.20
C LYS A 46 3.29 -0.93 21.80
N GLY A 47 3.87 -1.93 21.14
CA GLY A 47 3.73 -3.33 21.54
C GLY A 47 2.31 -3.89 21.39
N LEU A 48 1.45 -3.22 20.61
CA LEU A 48 0.06 -3.61 20.36
C LEU A 48 -0.06 -4.19 18.96
N CYS A 49 -0.07 -5.51 18.86
CA CYS A 49 -0.17 -6.23 17.59
C CYS A 49 -1.46 -5.87 16.82
N GLN A 50 -1.37 -5.93 15.50
CA GLN A 50 -2.51 -5.80 14.59
C GLN A 50 -2.64 -7.08 13.76
N PHE A 51 -3.87 -7.55 13.57
CA PHE A 51 -4.13 -8.81 12.87
C PHE A 51 -3.94 -8.67 11.36
N ALA A 52 -3.17 -9.60 10.77
CA ALA A 52 -3.01 -9.74 9.32
C ALA A 52 -3.83 -10.90 8.73
N GLU A 53 -4.76 -11.45 9.52
CA GLU A 53 -5.66 -12.50 9.07
C GLU A 53 -6.48 -12.05 7.86
N LYS A 54 -6.69 -12.96 6.92
CA LYS A 54 -7.46 -12.68 5.71
C LYS A 54 -8.89 -12.33 6.09
N GLY A 55 -9.35 -11.17 5.63
CA GLY A 55 -10.70 -10.69 5.92
C GLY A 55 -10.83 -9.95 7.26
N CYS A 56 -9.74 -9.70 7.98
CA CYS A 56 -9.75 -8.78 9.12
C CYS A 56 -10.27 -7.41 8.68
N THR A 57 -11.22 -6.86 9.43
CA THR A 57 -11.84 -5.55 9.17
C THR A 57 -11.49 -4.51 10.23
N ASP A 58 -10.60 -4.86 11.18
CA ASP A 58 -10.15 -3.95 12.21
C ASP A 58 -9.43 -2.74 11.59
N PRO A 59 -9.67 -1.52 12.09
CA PRO A 59 -8.98 -0.33 11.60
C PRO A 59 -7.46 -0.42 11.80
N ILE A 60 -6.71 -0.28 10.71
CA ILE A 60 -5.25 -0.31 10.74
C ILE A 60 -4.70 1.00 11.33
N ARG A 61 -3.86 0.88 12.36
CA ARG A 61 -3.15 1.99 13.01
C ARG A 61 -1.75 2.15 12.40
N CYS A 62 -1.35 3.39 12.12
CA CYS A 62 -0.12 3.67 11.38
C CYS A 62 1.18 3.14 12.03
N TYR A 63 1.24 3.07 13.36
CA TYR A 63 2.49 2.80 14.10
C TYR A 63 2.32 1.78 15.24
N GLY A 64 1.25 0.97 15.21
CA GLY A 64 0.88 0.13 16.35
C GLY A 64 -0.03 0.84 17.34
#